data_AF-A0A1I7KHS2-F1
#
_entry.id   AF-A0A1I7KHS2-F1
#
_cell.length_a   1.000
_cell.length_b   1.000
_cell.length_c   1.000
_cell.angle_alpha   90.00
_cell.angle_beta   90.00
_cell.angle_gamma   90.00
#
_symmetry.space_group_name_H-M   'P 1'
#
loop_
_entity.id
_entity.type
_entity.pdbx_description
1 polymer ?
#
loop_
_entity_poly.entity_id
_entity_poly.type
_entity_poly.pdbx_seq_one_letter_code
_entity_poly.pdbx_strand_id
1 'polypeptide(L)'
;MTTCDTAIQTMNAQLMVLHVRECELSACLSQNISRALAYYGPNIQALDDTNPLNGNFTTLYCQLAMRRIEQFQREIAERARWLNYSQAVQEALRMLDMPTVLQCDLAVNLDPDSSRSKDQWSQQINAALLHLMHCSNSLQDQLAELTRALEAWTPSRKEQAAVNTQGVNHFRQVATNPPWFFKNIKLA
;
A
#
# COMPACT_ATOMS: atom_id res chain seq x y z
N MET A 1 18.13 25.01 -3.64
CA MET A 1 17.71 23.82 -2.86
C MET A 1 16.20 23.81 -2.58
N THR A 2 15.50 24.94 -2.52
CA THR A 2 14.06 25.05 -2.18
C THR A 2 13.10 24.30 -3.11
N THR A 3 13.33 24.27 -4.43
CA THR A 3 12.41 23.63 -5.40
C THR A 3 12.37 22.10 -5.28
N CYS A 4 13.48 21.47 -4.92
CA CYS A 4 13.56 20.02 -4.74
C CYS A 4 12.83 19.59 -3.46
N ASP A 5 12.96 20.36 -2.38
CA ASP A 5 12.29 20.08 -1.12
C ASP A 5 10.77 20.26 -1.22
N THR A 6 10.29 21.26 -1.96
CA THR A 6 8.86 21.44 -2.23
C THR A 6 8.29 20.29 -3.05
N ALA A 7 9.01 19.81 -4.07
CA ALA A 7 8.56 18.68 -4.89
C ALA A 7 8.40 17.38 -4.07
N ILE A 8 9.34 17.12 -3.15
CA ILE A 8 9.28 15.96 -2.24
C ILE A 8 8.09 16.09 -1.28
N GLN A 9 7.85 17.28 -0.73
CA GLN A 9 6.70 17.53 0.14
C GLN A 9 5.37 17.35 -0.60
N THR A 10 5.27 17.84 -1.83
CA THR A 10 4.08 17.65 -2.67
C THR A 10 3.84 16.18 -2.98
N MET A 11 4.89 15.44 -3.34
CA MET A 11 4.79 13.99 -3.58
C MET A 11 4.35 13.24 -2.31
N ASN A 12 4.92 13.57 -1.15
CA ASN A 12 4.54 12.95 0.12
C ASN A 12 3.06 13.22 0.46
N ALA A 13 2.59 14.46 0.27
CA ALA A 13 1.19 14.80 0.48
C ALA A 13 0.26 14.02 -0.47
N GLN A 14 0.65 13.86 -1.74
CA GLN A 14 -0.11 13.05 -2.71
C GLN A 14 -0.15 11.57 -2.31
N LEU A 15 0.95 11.00 -1.82
CA LEU A 15 0.99 9.62 -1.32
C LEU A 15 0.12 9.43 -0.07
N MET A 16 0.09 10.39 0.86
CA MET A 16 -0.82 10.32 2.00
C MET A 16 -2.28 10.26 1.57
N VAL A 17 -2.67 11.10 0.60
CA VAL A 17 -4.05 11.11 0.07
C VAL A 17 -4.37 9.76 -0.58
N LEU A 18 -3.46 9.20 -1.36
CA LEU A 18 -3.62 7.87 -1.97
C LEU A 18 -3.72 6.78 -0.90
N HIS A 19 -2.90 6.85 0.14
CA HIS A 19 -2.91 5.89 1.24
C HIS A 19 -4.23 5.91 2.00
N VAL A 20 -4.74 7.09 2.36
CA VAL A 20 -6.05 7.22 3.03
C VAL A 20 -7.17 6.66 2.17
N ARG A 21 -7.21 7.03 0.88
CA ARG A 21 -8.20 6.49 -0.06
C ARG A 21 -8.12 4.96 -0.17
N GLU A 22 -6.91 4.42 -0.22
CA GLU A 22 -6.72 2.97 -0.33
C GLU A 22 -7.16 2.24 0.95
N CYS A 23 -6.94 2.82 2.13
CA CYS A 23 -7.46 2.30 3.40
C CYS A 23 -8.99 2.23 3.40
N GLU A 24 -9.67 3.28 2.91
CA GLU A 24 -11.14 3.30 2.81
C GLU A 24 -11.68 2.24 1.83
N LEU A 25 -11.06 2.15 0.64
CA LEU A 25 -11.43 1.16 -0.38
C LEU A 25 -11.19 -0.27 0.12
N SER A 26 -10.04 -0.51 0.77
CA SER A 26 -9.70 -1.81 1.34
C SER A 26 -10.66 -2.22 2.46
N ALA A 27 -11.06 -1.29 3.33
CA ALA A 27 -12.04 -1.55 4.38
C ALA A 27 -13.43 -1.90 3.81
N CYS A 28 -13.88 -1.13 2.81
CA CYS A 28 -15.15 -1.40 2.12
C CYS A 28 -15.14 -2.77 1.43
N LEU A 29 -14.07 -3.07 0.68
CA LEU A 29 -13.94 -4.34 -0.02
C LEU A 29 -13.84 -5.52 0.95
N SER A 30 -13.07 -5.39 2.03
CA SER A 30 -12.95 -6.41 3.08
C SER A 30 -14.30 -6.73 3.72
N GLN A 31 -15.14 -5.72 3.97
CA GLN A 31 -16.50 -5.93 4.46
C GLN A 31 -17.36 -6.67 3.44
N ASN A 32 -17.26 -6.30 2.16
CA ASN A 32 -18.01 -6.94 1.08
C ASN A 32 -17.59 -8.39 0.85
N ILE A 33 -16.29 -8.70 0.94
CA ILE A 33 -15.78 -10.07 0.85
C ILE A 33 -16.20 -10.88 2.08
N SER A 34 -16.16 -10.30 3.28
CA SER A 34 -16.63 -10.95 4.51
C SER A 34 -18.12 -11.32 4.42
N ARG A 35 -18.95 -10.43 3.86
CA ARG A 35 -20.37 -10.73 3.58
C ARG A 35 -20.52 -11.87 2.57
N ALA A 36 -19.71 -11.90 1.51
CA ALA A 36 -19.72 -12.98 0.53
C ALA A 36 -19.32 -14.32 1.15
N LEU A 37 -18.30 -14.35 2.01
CA LEU A 37 -17.87 -15.53 2.76
C LEU A 37 -18.98 -16.08 3.67
N ALA A 38 -19.66 -15.18 4.39
CA ALA A 38 -20.77 -15.56 5.26
C ALA A 38 -22.03 -16.00 4.48
N TYR A 39 -22.11 -15.68 3.19
CA TYR A 39 -23.28 -15.95 2.37
C TYR A 39 -23.13 -17.22 1.53
N TYR A 40 -22.12 -17.32 0.66
CA TYR A 40 -22.11 -18.36 -0.37
C TYR A 40 -21.84 -19.76 0.20
N GLY A 41 -20.68 -19.96 0.84
CA GLY A 41 -20.30 -21.27 1.39
C GLY A 41 -21.35 -21.86 2.36
N PRO A 42 -21.79 -21.09 3.37
CA PRO A 42 -22.80 -21.57 4.33
C PRO A 42 -24.16 -21.90 3.67
N ASN A 43 -24.65 -21.08 2.72
CA ASN A 43 -25.91 -21.37 2.06
C ASN A 43 -25.80 -22.59 1.13
N ILE A 44 -24.66 -22.81 0.48
CA ILE A 44 -24.42 -24.03 -0.32
C ILE A 44 -24.46 -25.27 0.58
N GLN A 45 -23.81 -25.21 1.75
CA GLN A 45 -23.75 -26.33 2.70
C GLN A 45 -25.08 -26.60 3.41
N ALA A 46 -25.92 -25.58 3.62
CA ALA A 46 -27.23 -25.73 4.26
C ALA A 46 -28.28 -26.40 3.37
N LEU A 47 -28.01 -26.55 2.05
CA LEU A 47 -28.94 -27.22 1.14
C LEU A 47 -28.95 -28.72 1.40
N ASP A 48 -30.13 -29.27 1.66
CA ASP A 48 -30.37 -30.71 1.80
C ASP A 48 -30.08 -31.45 0.47
N ASP A 49 -29.29 -32.53 0.52
CA ASP A 49 -28.95 -33.37 -0.64
C ASP A 49 -30.10 -34.28 -1.08
N THR A 50 -31.06 -34.55 -0.19
CA THR A 50 -32.19 -35.44 -0.49
C THR A 50 -33.28 -34.78 -1.32
N ASN A 51 -33.29 -33.45 -1.39
CA ASN A 51 -34.25 -32.68 -2.18
C ASN A 51 -33.72 -32.44 -3.61
N PRO A 52 -34.38 -32.98 -4.66
CA PRO A 52 -33.91 -32.85 -6.04
C PRO A 52 -33.92 -31.41 -6.57
N LEU A 53 -34.70 -30.50 -5.99
CA LEU A 53 -34.69 -29.08 -6.37
C LEU A 53 -33.44 -28.35 -5.88
N ASN A 54 -32.76 -28.88 -4.85
CA ASN A 54 -31.60 -28.22 -4.26
C ASN A 54 -30.36 -28.26 -5.15
N GLY A 55 -30.26 -29.18 -6.11
CA GLY A 55 -29.20 -29.18 -7.12
C GLY A 55 -29.22 -27.91 -7.98
N ASN A 56 -30.41 -27.41 -8.33
CA ASN A 56 -30.56 -26.15 -9.07
C ASN A 56 -30.14 -24.95 -8.23
N PHE A 57 -30.47 -24.95 -6.94
CA PHE A 57 -30.05 -23.90 -6.01
C PHE A 57 -28.54 -23.90 -5.78
N THR A 58 -27.89 -25.06 -5.63
CA THR A 58 -26.43 -25.16 -5.55
C THR A 58 -25.79 -24.55 -6.79
N THR A 59 -26.26 -24.93 -7.98
CA THR A 59 -25.76 -24.39 -9.24
C THR A 59 -25.90 -22.86 -9.29
N LEU A 60 -27.06 -22.33 -8.88
CA LEU A 60 -27.32 -20.90 -8.83
C LEU A 60 -26.37 -20.18 -7.85
N TYR A 61 -26.20 -20.70 -6.62
CA TYR A 61 -25.30 -20.11 -5.64
C TYR A 61 -23.85 -20.12 -6.12
N CYS A 62 -23.39 -21.21 -6.76
CA CYS A 62 -22.05 -21.27 -7.34
C CYS A 62 -21.88 -20.21 -8.45
N GLN A 63 -22.83 -20.09 -9.37
CA GLN A 63 -22.78 -19.08 -10.43
C GLN A 63 -22.75 -17.64 -9.88
N LEU A 64 -23.56 -17.36 -8.85
CA LEU A 64 -23.56 -16.05 -8.19
C LEU A 64 -22.24 -15.78 -7.47
N ALA A 65 -21.67 -16.79 -6.81
CA ALA A 65 -20.37 -16.67 -6.16
C ALA A 65 -19.26 -16.38 -7.16
N MET A 66 -19.21 -17.12 -8.28
CA MET A 66 -18.23 -16.91 -9.35
C MET A 66 -18.28 -15.49 -9.90
N ARG A 67 -19.48 -15.00 -10.26
CA ARG A 67 -19.66 -13.62 -10.73
C ARG A 67 -19.18 -12.58 -9.72
N ARG A 68 -19.41 -12.84 -8.42
CA ARG A 68 -18.99 -11.94 -7.36
C ARG A 68 -17.48 -11.95 -7.16
N ILE A 69 -16.85 -13.11 -7.26
CA ILE A 69 -15.38 -13.27 -7.26
C ILE A 69 -14.75 -12.51 -8.43
N GLU A 70 -15.29 -12.65 -9.64
CA GLU A 70 -14.85 -11.91 -10.83
C GLU A 70 -15.00 -10.39 -10.68
N GLN A 71 -16.07 -9.94 -10.00
CA GLN A 71 -16.25 -8.52 -9.70
C GLN A 71 -15.14 -8.02 -8.75
N PHE A 72 -14.87 -8.76 -7.67
CA PHE A 72 -13.81 -8.41 -6.73
C PHE A 72 -12.42 -8.44 -7.38
N GLN A 73 -12.13 -9.41 -8.23
CA GLN A 73 -10.88 -9.44 -9.02
C GLN A 73 -10.71 -8.17 -9.86
N ARG A 74 -11.76 -7.74 -10.57
CA ARG A 74 -11.72 -6.52 -11.37
C ARG A 74 -11.51 -5.27 -10.53
N GLU A 75 -12.18 -5.18 -9.39
CA GLU A 75 -12.05 -4.04 -8.47
C GLU A 75 -10.62 -3.94 -7.90
N ILE A 76 -10.03 -5.06 -7.49
CA ILE A 76 -8.65 -5.10 -7.00
C ILE A 76 -7.65 -4.81 -8.14
N ALA A 77 -7.86 -5.37 -9.34
CA ALA A 77 -7.04 -5.09 -10.52
C ALA A 77 -7.04 -3.59 -10.87
N GLU A 78 -8.22 -2.97 -10.82
CA GLU A 78 -8.37 -1.55 -11.08
C GLU A 78 -7.64 -0.72 -10.02
N ARG A 79 -7.81 -1.04 -8.72
CA ARG A 79 -7.06 -0.38 -7.63
C ARG A 79 -5.54 -0.46 -7.84
N ALA A 80 -5.02 -1.67 -8.07
CA ALA A 80 -3.60 -1.89 -8.35
C ALA A 80 -3.14 -1.05 -9.55
N ARG A 81 -3.92 -1.04 -10.64
CA ARG A 81 -3.64 -0.24 -11.82
C ARG A 81 -3.57 1.24 -11.48
N TRP A 82 -4.60 1.81 -10.85
CA TRP A 82 -4.63 3.23 -10.49
C TRP A 82 -3.43 3.66 -9.63
N LEU A 83 -3.05 2.85 -8.65
CA LEU A 83 -1.87 3.11 -7.82
C LEU A 83 -0.59 3.07 -8.66
N ASN A 84 -0.41 2.06 -9.51
CA ASN A 84 0.79 1.89 -10.32
C ASN A 84 0.93 2.93 -11.45
N TYR A 85 -0.16 3.56 -11.88
CA TYR A 85 -0.15 4.69 -12.82
C TYR A 85 0.00 6.05 -12.12
N SER A 86 -0.03 6.10 -10.78
CA SER A 86 0.19 7.34 -10.05
C SER A 86 1.64 7.78 -10.15
N GLN A 87 1.85 9.01 -10.63
CA GLN A 87 3.19 9.61 -10.70
C GLN A 87 3.86 9.65 -9.32
N ALA A 88 3.11 9.92 -8.25
CA ALA A 88 3.65 9.99 -6.90
C ALA A 88 4.16 8.63 -6.42
N VAL A 89 3.47 7.54 -6.77
CA VAL A 89 3.88 6.16 -6.45
C VAL A 89 5.12 5.80 -7.25
N GLN A 90 5.10 6.04 -8.58
CA GLN A 90 6.24 5.74 -9.45
C GLN A 90 7.51 6.48 -9.01
N GLU A 91 7.39 7.76 -8.68
CA GLU A 91 8.51 8.58 -8.27
C GLU A 91 9.05 8.17 -6.89
N ALA A 92 8.17 7.84 -5.93
CA ALA A 92 8.61 7.33 -4.63
C ALA A 92 9.30 5.97 -4.73
N LEU A 93 8.77 5.04 -5.53
CA LEU A 93 9.43 3.75 -5.77
C LEU A 93 10.82 3.95 -6.38
N ARG A 94 10.94 4.86 -7.37
CA ARG A 94 12.21 5.22 -7.99
C ARG A 94 13.19 5.86 -6.99
N MET A 95 12.71 6.75 -6.13
CA MET A 95 13.54 7.44 -5.15
C MET A 95 14.07 6.51 -4.05
N LEU A 96 13.31 5.48 -3.70
CA LEU A 96 13.62 4.53 -2.64
C LEU A 96 14.29 3.24 -3.14
N ASP A 97 14.58 3.14 -4.44
CA ASP A 97 15.13 1.94 -5.09
C ASP A 97 14.30 0.66 -4.80
N MET A 98 12.98 0.82 -4.75
CA MET A 98 12.01 -0.25 -4.53
C MET A 98 11.53 -0.85 -5.87
N PRO A 99 10.91 -2.06 -5.86
CA PRO A 99 10.33 -2.66 -7.05
C PRO A 99 9.45 -1.66 -7.82
N THR A 100 9.54 -1.66 -9.16
CA THR A 100 8.93 -0.62 -10.01
C THR A 100 7.39 -0.62 -10.02
N VAL A 101 6.75 -1.59 -9.37
CA VAL A 101 5.30 -1.78 -9.38
C VAL A 101 4.83 -2.44 -8.10
N LEU A 102 3.70 -1.99 -7.56
CA LEU A 102 2.99 -2.69 -6.49
C LEU A 102 2.41 -3.99 -7.05
N GLN A 103 2.64 -5.09 -6.34
CA GLN A 103 2.28 -6.43 -6.79
C GLN A 103 0.92 -6.86 -6.25
N CYS A 104 0.16 -7.59 -7.07
CA CYS A 104 -1.09 -8.20 -6.66
C CYS A 104 -1.33 -9.45 -7.50
N ASP A 105 -1.25 -10.63 -6.88
CA ASP A 105 -1.58 -11.89 -7.54
C ASP A 105 -3.09 -12.13 -7.52
N LEU A 106 -3.75 -11.88 -8.65
CA LEU A 106 -5.19 -12.07 -8.79
C LEU A 106 -5.58 -13.46 -9.30
N ALA A 107 -4.62 -14.36 -9.48
CA ALA A 107 -4.89 -15.70 -9.96
C ALA A 107 -5.76 -16.45 -8.95
N VAL A 108 -7.01 -16.70 -9.34
CA VAL A 108 -7.94 -17.54 -8.60
C VAL A 108 -8.31 -18.70 -9.52
N ASN A 109 -7.96 -19.91 -9.11
CA ASN A 109 -8.31 -21.12 -9.84
C ASN A 109 -9.63 -21.67 -9.29
N LEU A 110 -10.74 -21.22 -9.89
CA LEU A 110 -12.03 -21.89 -9.76
C LEU A 110 -12.13 -22.93 -10.86
N ASP A 111 -12.33 -24.19 -10.47
CA ASP A 111 -12.55 -25.25 -11.45
C ASP A 111 -14.05 -25.26 -11.80
N PRO A 112 -14.43 -25.03 -13.06
CA PRO A 112 -15.82 -24.96 -13.47
C PRO A 112 -16.52 -26.32 -13.54
N ASP A 113 -15.83 -27.44 -13.25
CA ASP A 113 -16.42 -28.77 -13.34
C ASP A 113 -17.65 -28.93 -12.41
N SER A 114 -18.80 -29.13 -13.04
CA SER A 114 -20.10 -29.30 -12.39
C SER A 114 -20.25 -30.63 -11.65
N SER A 115 -19.30 -31.56 -11.79
CA SER A 115 -19.28 -32.84 -11.09
C SER A 115 -18.89 -32.74 -9.60
N ARG A 116 -18.41 -31.56 -9.16
CA ARG A 116 -17.95 -31.32 -7.79
C ARG A 116 -19.07 -31.41 -6.75
N SER A 117 -18.71 -31.94 -5.57
CA SER A 117 -19.60 -31.95 -4.41
C SER A 117 -19.83 -30.53 -3.86
N LYS A 118 -20.92 -30.35 -3.10
CA LYS A 118 -21.22 -29.09 -2.39
C LYS A 118 -20.06 -28.62 -1.51
N ASP A 119 -19.39 -29.54 -0.83
CA ASP A 119 -18.23 -29.22 0.01
C ASP A 119 -17.05 -28.70 -0.79
N GLN A 120 -16.75 -29.34 -1.94
CA GLN A 120 -15.68 -28.89 -2.83
C GLN A 120 -15.97 -27.48 -3.37
N TRP A 121 -17.22 -27.21 -3.76
CA TRP A 121 -17.64 -25.88 -4.19
C TRP A 121 -17.50 -24.84 -3.08
N SER A 122 -18.02 -25.13 -1.89
CA SER A 122 -17.92 -24.23 -0.73
C SER A 122 -16.47 -23.91 -0.39
N GLN A 123 -15.59 -24.93 -0.38
CA GLN A 123 -14.16 -24.75 -0.11
C GLN A 123 -13.47 -23.87 -1.16
N GLN A 124 -13.70 -24.11 -2.45
CA GLN A 124 -13.10 -23.31 -3.52
C GLN A 124 -13.56 -21.86 -3.49
N ILE A 125 -14.87 -21.64 -3.31
CA ILE A 125 -15.44 -20.28 -3.21
C ILE A 125 -14.83 -19.55 -2.02
N ASN A 126 -14.74 -20.19 -0.85
CA ASN A 126 -14.16 -19.58 0.33
C ASN A 126 -12.66 -19.28 0.15
N ALA A 127 -11.89 -20.21 -0.41
CA ALA A 127 -10.47 -20.02 -0.69
C ALA A 127 -10.24 -18.84 -1.66
N ALA A 128 -11.05 -18.76 -2.73
CA ALA A 128 -11.02 -17.66 -3.69
C ALA A 128 -11.31 -16.31 -3.02
N LEU A 129 -12.35 -16.23 -2.20
CA LEU A 129 -12.72 -15.00 -1.51
C LEU A 129 -11.65 -14.57 -0.49
N LEU A 130 -11.10 -15.51 0.28
CA LEU A 130 -10.00 -15.24 1.23
C LEU A 130 -8.73 -14.78 0.52
N HIS A 131 -8.40 -15.39 -0.63
CA HIS A 131 -7.27 -14.96 -1.46
C HIS A 131 -7.43 -13.51 -1.90
N LEU A 132 -8.60 -13.14 -2.44
CA LEU A 132 -8.87 -11.77 -2.86
C LEU A 132 -8.82 -10.76 -1.70
N MET A 133 -9.27 -11.14 -0.50
CA MET A 133 -9.12 -10.32 0.70
C MET A 133 -7.63 -10.09 1.01
N HIS A 134 -6.82 -11.14 0.96
CA HIS A 134 -5.38 -11.04 1.17
C HIS A 134 -4.71 -10.13 0.12
N CYS A 135 -5.09 -10.27 -1.16
CA CYS A 135 -4.60 -9.40 -2.24
C CYS A 135 -4.93 -7.92 -2.01
N SER A 136 -6.18 -7.62 -1.62
CA SER A 136 -6.61 -6.27 -1.28
C SER A 136 -5.78 -5.68 -0.14
N ASN A 137 -5.55 -6.46 0.92
CA ASN A 137 -4.77 -6.01 2.06
C ASN A 137 -3.29 -5.83 1.70
N SER A 138 -2.72 -6.72 0.89
CA SER A 138 -1.34 -6.62 0.43
C SER A 138 -1.08 -5.34 -0.35
N LEU A 139 -2.00 -4.89 -1.21
CA LEU A 139 -1.88 -3.61 -1.92
C LEU A 139 -1.84 -2.42 -0.95
N GLN A 140 -2.71 -2.43 0.06
CA GLN A 140 -2.74 -1.41 1.10
C GLN A 140 -1.44 -1.40 1.91
N ASP A 141 -0.93 -2.58 2.28
CA ASP A 141 0.29 -2.74 3.07
C ASP A 141 1.53 -2.25 2.31
N GLN A 142 1.64 -2.58 1.01
CA GLN A 142 2.72 -2.10 0.16
C GLN A 142 2.71 -0.57 0.02
N LEU A 143 1.52 0.03 -0.11
CA LEU A 143 1.39 1.49 -0.16
C LEU A 143 1.74 2.13 1.21
N ALA A 144 1.35 1.50 2.31
CA ALA A 144 1.71 1.94 3.66
C ALA A 144 3.22 1.86 3.92
N GLU A 145 3.88 0.82 3.42
CA GLU A 145 5.33 0.67 3.46
C GLU A 145 6.03 1.75 2.63
N LEU A 146 5.55 2.00 1.41
CA LEU A 146 6.07 3.06 0.55
C LEU A 146 5.99 4.44 1.22
N THR A 147 4.83 4.74 1.81
CA THR A 147 4.60 5.95 2.61
C THR A 147 5.60 6.07 3.76
N ARG A 148 5.73 5.03 4.59
CA ARG A 148 6.66 5.04 5.74
C ARG A 148 8.12 5.18 5.31
N ALA A 149 8.52 4.51 4.24
CA ALA A 149 9.87 4.57 3.70
C ALA A 149 10.20 5.99 3.20
N LEU A 150 9.26 6.65 2.52
CA LEU A 150 9.44 8.03 2.06
C LEU A 150 9.51 9.02 3.23
N GLU A 151 8.68 8.83 4.24
CA GLU A 151 8.72 9.63 5.47
C GLU A 151 10.06 9.49 6.19
N ALA A 152 10.65 8.29 6.26
CA ALA A 152 11.96 8.07 6.86
C ALA A 152 13.14 8.62 6.03
N TRP A 153 12.98 8.66 4.70
CA TRP A 153 14.00 9.20 3.80
C TRP A 153 14.14 10.73 3.92
N THR A 154 13.04 11.44 4.16
CA THR A 154 12.99 12.91 4.17
C THR A 154 13.83 13.56 5.31
N PRO A 155 13.81 13.08 6.57
CA PRO A 155 14.69 13.53 7.65
C PRO A 155 16.17 13.23 7.39
N SER A 156 16.47 12.03 6.89
CA SER A 156 17.84 11.56 6.61
C SER A 156 18.58 12.50 5.64
N ARG A 157 17.85 13.06 4.66
CA ARG A 157 18.39 14.07 3.73
C ARG A 157 18.61 15.43 4.37
N LYS A 158 17.71 15.87 5.26
CA LYS A 158 17.83 17.15 5.97
C LYS A 158 19.04 17.15 6.91
N GLU A 159 19.31 16.04 7.58
CA GLU A 159 20.49 15.88 8.44
C GLU A 159 21.79 15.87 7.63
N GLN A 160 21.84 15.14 6.51
CA GLN A 160 23.02 15.14 5.62
C GLN A 160 23.28 16.52 4.99
N ALA A 161 22.24 17.27 4.63
CA ALA A 161 22.37 18.65 4.15
C ALA A 161 22.88 19.62 5.22
N ALA A 162 22.48 19.43 6.48
CA ALA A 162 22.96 20.21 7.62
C ALA A 162 24.44 19.91 7.95
N VAL A 163 24.87 18.66 7.84
CA VAL A 163 26.28 18.27 8.04
C VAL A 163 27.18 18.81 6.93
N ASN A 164 26.73 18.75 5.67
CA ASN A 164 27.49 19.30 4.54
C ASN A 164 27.59 20.84 4.54
N THR A 165 26.69 21.55 5.24
CA THR A 165 26.80 23.00 5.45
C THR A 165 27.65 23.37 6.67
N GLN A 166 27.77 22.49 7.66
CA GLN A 166 28.69 22.68 8.80
C GLN A 166 30.15 22.28 8.48
N GLY A 167 30.38 21.47 7.43
CA GLY A 167 31.71 21.04 6.98
C GLY A 167 32.54 22.06 6.18
N VAL A 168 32.00 23.24 5.83
CA VAL A 168 32.69 24.23 4.97
C VAL A 168 33.29 25.43 5.74
N ASN A 169 33.12 25.53 7.06
CA ASN A 169 33.68 26.63 7.87
C ASN A 169 34.64 26.18 8.97
N HIS A 170 35.58 25.29 8.65
CA HIS A 170 36.66 24.95 9.58
C HIS A 170 38.03 24.93 8.91
N PHE A 171 38.51 26.10 8.46
CA PHE A 171 39.95 26.34 8.39
C PHE A 171 40.35 27.78 8.79
N ARG A 172 41.01 27.83 9.96
CA ARG A 172 41.98 28.81 10.48
C ARG A 172 41.58 30.29 10.58
N GLN A 173 41.18 30.68 11.80
CA GLN A 173 41.78 31.86 12.41
C GLN A 173 42.79 31.40 13.46
N VAL A 174 44.06 31.43 13.06
CA VAL A 174 45.19 31.32 13.99
C VAL A 174 45.13 32.56 14.87
N ALA A 175 44.90 32.38 16.16
CA ALA A 175 45.06 33.42 17.16
C ALA A 175 46.56 33.75 17.29
N THR A 176 46.99 34.83 16.64
CA THR A 176 48.24 35.50 16.98
C THR A 176 47.93 36.77 17.75
N ASN A 177 48.05 36.69 19.08
CA ASN A 177 48.22 37.88 19.92
C ASN A 177 49.53 38.60 19.53
N PRO A 178 49.54 39.93 19.33
CA PRO A 178 50.76 40.72 19.41
C PRO A 178 51.05 41.12 20.87
N PRO A 179 52.27 40.91 21.39
CA PRO A 179 52.63 41.23 22.76
C PRO A 179 53.27 42.62 22.87
N TRP A 180 52.49 43.70 22.73
CA TRP A 180 52.90 45.04 23.20
C TRP A 180 51.80 46.07 22.90
N PHE A 181 51.00 46.44 23.90
CA PHE A 181 50.49 47.81 24.01
C PHE A 181 49.99 48.02 25.45
N PHE A 182 50.94 48.21 26.37
CA PHE A 182 50.68 49.05 27.53
C PHE A 182 50.76 50.51 27.08
N LYS A 183 49.69 51.28 27.30
CA LYS A 183 49.78 52.69 27.70
C LYS A 183 48.41 53.18 28.20
N ASN A 184 48.25 53.12 29.51
CA ASN A 184 47.35 54.00 30.24
C ASN A 184 47.80 55.45 30.01
N ILE A 185 46.92 56.28 29.46
CA ILE A 185 47.03 57.74 29.55
C ILE A 185 45.74 58.23 30.20
N LYS A 186 45.83 58.57 31.49
CA LYS A 186 45.01 59.63 32.09
C LYS A 186 45.80 60.92 31.94
N LEU A 187 45.17 61.97 31.44
CA LEU A 187 45.64 63.34 31.59
C LEU A 187 44.47 64.23 32.03
N ALA A 188 44.76 64.96 33.11
CA ALA A 188 44.02 66.04 33.77
C ALA A 188 42.69 65.69 34.41
#